data_AF-A0A1I8H2L4-F1
#
_entry.id   AF-A0A1I8H2L4-F1
#
_cell.length_a   1.000
_cell.length_b   1.000
_cell.length_c   1.000
_cell.angle_alpha   90.00
_cell.angle_beta   90.00
_cell.angle_gamma   90.00
#
_symmetry.space_group_name_H-M   'P 1'
#
loop_
_entity.id
_entity.type
_entity.pdbx_description
1 polymer ?
#
loop_
_entity_poly.entity_id
_entity_poly.type
_entity_poly.pdbx_seq_one_letter_code
_entity_poly.pdbx_strand_id
1 'polypeptide(L)'
;MLLEYRHRYFNQRPFRYSNVPIGVFTTTQARLRLYEALEGLGERAIYCDTDSVVYRHSEGQWEPPHGTSLGMWTDEVPAGSRMTDFVSGGPKLYTYIVEDAAGVRSQVLKCKGIRLTPEIRERSDDLRNALLHGGSLKLPQFQFRRDKASCTIHTINMDKTFQRVLTKRVYGACSRPYGYK
;
A
#
# COMPACT_ATOMS: atom_id res chain seq x y z
N MET A 1 19.16 -7.55 -23.17
CA MET A 1 18.45 -8.54 -22.33
C MET A 1 17.53 -9.35 -23.24
N LEU A 2 17.76 -10.65 -23.40
CA LEU A 2 16.87 -11.54 -24.15
C LEU A 2 15.82 -12.10 -23.19
N LEU A 3 14.53 -11.88 -23.44
CA LEU A 3 13.45 -12.34 -22.57
C LEU A 3 12.79 -13.58 -23.19
N GLU A 4 13.01 -14.75 -22.61
CA GLU A 4 12.38 -15.99 -23.05
C GLU A 4 11.12 -16.27 -22.22
N TYR A 5 9.94 -16.24 -22.84
CA TYR A 5 8.68 -16.57 -22.17
C TYR A 5 8.32 -18.04 -22.41
N ARG A 6 8.30 -18.84 -21.33
CA ARG A 6 7.84 -20.24 -21.36
C ARG A 6 6.52 -20.39 -20.60
N HIS A 7 5.52 -20.97 -21.25
CA HIS A 7 4.23 -21.24 -20.61
C HIS A 7 4.38 -22.32 -19.53
N ARG A 8 3.88 -22.05 -18.32
CA ARG A 8 4.00 -23.00 -17.18
C ARG A 8 3.17 -24.27 -17.37
N TYR A 9 2.13 -24.21 -18.19
CA TYR A 9 1.29 -25.36 -18.54
C TYR A 9 1.33 -25.57 -20.05
N PHE A 10 1.85 -26.73 -20.46
CA PHE A 10 2.00 -27.13 -21.87
C PHE A 10 0.67 -27.11 -22.67
N ASN A 11 -0.47 -27.26 -21.99
CA ASN A 11 -1.80 -27.38 -22.63
C ASN A 11 -2.66 -26.11 -22.55
N GLN A 12 -2.09 -24.96 -22.16
CA GLN A 12 -2.83 -23.69 -22.21
C GLN A 12 -2.45 -22.93 -23.48
N ARG A 13 -3.42 -22.74 -24.37
CA ARG A 13 -3.26 -21.80 -25.48
C ARG A 13 -3.16 -20.39 -24.89
N PRO A 14 -2.14 -19.58 -25.24
CA PRO A 14 -2.11 -18.19 -24.84
C PRO A 14 -3.39 -17.50 -25.32
N PHE A 15 -3.93 -16.61 -24.49
CA PHE A 15 -5.12 -15.85 -24.85
C PHE A 15 -4.84 -15.09 -26.16
N ARG A 16 -5.78 -15.08 -27.12
CA ARG A 16 -5.55 -14.49 -28.46
C ARG A 16 -5.04 -13.04 -28.40
N TYR A 17 -5.38 -12.31 -27.33
CA TYR A 17 -5.02 -10.92 -27.12
C TYR A 17 -4.01 -10.72 -25.96
N SER A 18 -3.36 -11.77 -25.46
CA SER A 18 -2.34 -11.64 -24.42
C SER A 18 -0.97 -11.38 -25.03
N ASN A 19 -0.32 -10.30 -24.63
CA ASN A 19 1.06 -9.99 -24.96
C ASN A 19 1.87 -9.78 -23.66
N VAL A 20 2.49 -10.85 -23.19
CA VAL A 20 3.27 -10.85 -21.94
C VAL A 20 4.45 -9.86 -21.99
N PRO A 21 5.24 -9.78 -23.07
CA PRO A 21 6.27 -8.76 -23.21
C PRO A 21 5.79 -7.33 -22.93
N ILE A 22 4.62 -6.92 -23.45
CA ILE A 22 4.06 -5.59 -23.17
C ILE A 22 3.87 -5.41 -21.67
N GLY A 23 3.26 -6.37 -20.97
CA GLY A 23 3.06 -6.29 -19.51
C GLY A 23 4.39 -6.20 -18.73
N VAL A 24 5.43 -6.91 -19.18
CA VAL A 24 6.77 -6.84 -18.58
C VAL A 24 7.37 -5.44 -18.76
N PHE A 25 7.35 -4.89 -19.97
CA PHE A 25 7.88 -3.56 -20.23
C PHE A 25 7.10 -2.48 -19.48
N THR A 26 5.76 -2.53 -19.48
CA THR A 26 4.93 -1.56 -18.76
C THR A 26 5.22 -1.56 -17.25
N THR A 27 5.29 -2.74 -16.62
CA THR A 27 5.57 -2.83 -15.18
C THR A 27 7.01 -2.46 -14.82
N THR A 28 7.97 -2.78 -15.70
CA THR A 28 9.37 -2.38 -15.54
C THR A 28 9.52 -0.86 -15.61
N GLN A 29 8.90 -0.22 -16.62
CA GLN A 29 8.95 1.23 -16.78
C GLN A 29 8.28 1.95 -15.61
N ALA A 30 7.11 1.47 -15.15
CA ALA A 30 6.47 2.03 -13.95
C ALA A 30 7.36 1.91 -12.70
N ARG A 31 8.08 0.79 -12.55
CA ARG A 31 9.01 0.59 -11.44
C ARG A 31 10.22 1.52 -11.52
N LEU A 32 10.78 1.74 -12.70
CA LEU A 32 11.89 2.68 -12.92
C LEU A 32 11.48 4.11 -12.54
N ARG A 33 10.28 4.56 -12.93
CA ARG A 33 9.73 5.86 -12.51
C ARG A 33 9.63 6.00 -10.99
N LEU A 34 9.17 4.96 -10.29
CA LEU A 34 9.17 4.95 -8.83
C LEU A 34 10.59 5.02 -8.26
N TYR A 35 11.55 4.31 -8.85
CA TYR A 35 12.94 4.34 -8.38
C TYR A 35 13.61 5.70 -8.59
N GLU A 36 13.35 6.40 -9.69
CA GLU A 36 13.81 7.78 -9.91
C GLU A 36 13.39 8.69 -8.73
N ALA A 37 12.13 8.60 -8.32
CA ALA A 37 11.63 9.38 -7.18
C ALA A 37 12.26 8.94 -5.85
N LEU A 38 12.43 7.65 -5.62
CA LEU A 38 13.06 7.13 -4.40
C LEU A 38 14.53 7.51 -4.30
N GLU A 39 15.26 7.52 -5.41
CA GLU A 39 16.66 7.94 -5.47
C GLU A 39 16.82 9.42 -5.13
N GLY A 40 15.99 10.30 -5.70
CA GLY A 40 16.01 11.72 -5.38
C GLY A 40 15.52 12.04 -3.94
N LEU A 41 14.62 11.23 -3.39
CA LEU A 41 14.15 11.39 -2.00
C LEU A 41 15.14 10.86 -0.96
N GLY A 42 15.87 9.79 -1.28
CA GLY A 42 16.80 9.13 -0.36
C GLY A 42 16.13 8.71 0.95
N GLU A 43 16.75 9.01 2.09
CA GLU A 43 16.27 8.65 3.43
C GLU A 43 14.97 9.36 3.86
N ARG A 44 14.52 10.37 3.09
CA ARG A 44 13.22 11.01 3.33
C ARG A 44 12.06 10.12 2.93
N ALA A 45 12.24 9.19 1.99
CA ALA A 45 11.21 8.23 1.62
C ALA A 45 10.97 7.23 2.77
N ILE A 46 9.77 7.29 3.37
CA ILE A 46 9.40 6.44 4.51
C ILE A 46 8.52 5.25 4.11
N TYR A 47 7.82 5.36 2.98
CA TYR A 47 6.98 4.29 2.45
C TYR A 47 6.81 4.43 0.93
N CYS A 48 6.62 3.33 0.22
CA CYS A 48 6.24 3.33 -1.19
C CYS A 48 5.31 2.15 -1.50
N ASP A 49 4.43 2.32 -2.48
CA ASP A 49 3.65 1.22 -3.07
C ASP A 49 3.91 1.13 -4.58
N THR A 50 2.87 1.04 -5.41
CA THR A 50 3.01 0.73 -6.84
C THR A 50 3.41 1.97 -7.63
N ASP A 51 2.77 3.08 -7.30
CA ASP A 51 2.78 4.36 -7.99
C ASP A 51 2.68 5.54 -7.00
N SER A 52 2.96 5.29 -5.71
CA SER A 52 2.94 6.30 -4.66
C SER A 52 4.15 6.19 -3.73
N VAL A 53 4.58 7.34 -3.23
CA VAL A 53 5.65 7.48 -2.26
C VAL A 53 5.20 8.41 -1.14
N VAL A 54 5.49 8.03 0.10
CA VAL A 54 5.30 8.86 1.29
C VAL A 54 6.68 9.24 1.79
N TYR A 55 6.90 10.53 2.00
CA TYR A 55 8.21 11.04 2.39
C TYR A 55 8.10 12.18 3.40
N ARG A 56 9.21 12.43 4.09
CA ARG A 56 9.37 13.58 4.99
C ARG A 56 9.68 14.82 4.15
N HIS A 57 8.77 15.79 4.17
CA HIS A 57 8.98 17.09 3.52
C HIS A 57 10.07 17.89 4.27
N SER A 58 10.88 18.64 3.53
CA SER A 58 11.93 19.51 4.08
C SER A 58 12.20 20.65 3.10
N GLU A 59 12.13 21.89 3.58
CA GLU A 59 12.33 23.06 2.74
C GLU A 59 13.72 23.06 2.06
N GLY A 60 13.75 23.44 0.78
CA GLY A 60 14.98 23.52 -0.01
C GLY A 60 15.57 22.18 -0.45
N GLN A 61 14.95 21.04 -0.10
CA GLN A 61 15.35 19.73 -0.60
C GLN A 61 14.65 19.41 -1.93
N TRP A 62 15.23 18.49 -2.70
CA TRP A 62 14.62 18.03 -3.95
C TRP A 62 13.24 17.40 -3.71
N GLU A 63 12.30 17.61 -4.61
CA GLU A 63 10.99 16.97 -4.56
C GLU A 63 10.65 16.36 -5.92
N PRO A 64 9.91 15.23 -5.95
CA PRO A 64 9.39 14.70 -7.20
C PRO A 64 8.58 15.78 -7.93
N PRO A 65 8.83 16.01 -9.23
CA PRO A 65 8.04 16.95 -10.02
C PRO A 65 6.57 16.56 -9.98
N HIS A 66 5.74 17.44 -9.41
CA HIS A 66 4.33 17.17 -9.20
C HIS A 66 3.44 18.02 -10.13
N GLY A 67 2.25 17.51 -10.41
CA GLY A 67 1.28 18.16 -11.30
C GLY A 67 0.10 17.24 -11.64
N THR A 68 -0.84 17.77 -12.41
CA THR A 68 -2.09 17.06 -12.80
C THR A 68 -2.01 16.36 -14.16
N SER A 69 -0.86 16.44 -14.84
CA SER A 69 -0.65 15.86 -16.17
C SER A 69 -0.28 14.39 -16.10
N LEU A 70 -0.51 13.66 -17.20
CA LEU A 70 -0.19 12.23 -17.29
C LEU A 70 1.30 11.98 -17.01
N GLY A 71 1.58 11.10 -16.04
CA GLY A 71 2.94 10.70 -15.67
C GLY A 71 3.62 11.62 -14.66
N MET A 72 2.97 12.71 -14.24
CA MET A 72 3.43 13.54 -13.13
C MET A 72 3.04 12.90 -11.80
N TRP A 73 3.78 13.26 -10.74
CA TRP A 73 3.38 12.90 -9.38
C TRP A 73 2.21 13.78 -8.93
N THR A 74 1.14 13.19 -8.44
CA THR A 74 0.00 13.95 -7.89
C THR A 74 0.14 13.99 -6.37
N ASP A 75 -0.04 15.17 -5.77
CA ASP A 75 -0.15 15.26 -4.31
C ASP A 75 -1.52 14.72 -3.86
N GLU A 76 -1.50 13.68 -3.02
CA GLU A 76 -2.71 13.09 -2.44
C GLU A 76 -3.23 13.89 -1.22
N VAL A 77 -2.39 14.75 -0.64
CA VAL A 77 -2.79 15.61 0.47
C VAL A 77 -3.50 16.85 -0.10
N PRO A 78 -4.71 17.19 0.36
CA PRO A 78 -5.42 18.35 -0.14
C PRO A 78 -4.62 19.65 0.05
N ALA A 79 -4.72 20.57 -0.91
CA ALA A 79 -4.04 21.86 -0.84
C ALA A 79 -4.39 22.60 0.47
N GLY A 80 -3.37 23.14 1.13
CA GLY A 80 -3.50 23.81 2.43
C GLY A 80 -3.62 22.86 3.63
N SER A 81 -3.60 21.54 3.40
CA SER A 81 -3.51 20.54 4.45
C SER A 81 -2.10 19.98 4.55
N ARG A 82 -1.76 19.39 5.69
CA ARG A 82 -0.49 18.70 5.91
C ARG A 82 -0.72 17.35 6.55
N MET A 83 0.07 16.36 6.15
CA MET A 83 0.12 15.09 6.85
C MET A 83 1.02 15.24 8.09
N THR A 84 0.44 15.13 9.29
CA THR A 84 1.17 15.30 10.56
C THR A 84 1.80 14.00 11.06
N ASP A 85 1.11 12.89 10.83
CA ASP A 85 1.48 11.58 11.34
C ASP A 85 1.37 10.54 10.24
N PHE A 86 2.35 9.63 10.21
CA PHE A 86 2.30 8.45 9.37
C PHE A 86 2.80 7.23 10.14
N VAL A 87 2.01 6.17 10.16
CA VAL A 87 2.33 4.90 10.82
C VAL A 87 2.11 3.75 9.85
N SER A 88 3.15 2.95 9.60
CA SER A 88 3.04 1.73 8.79
C SER A 88 3.18 0.49 9.66
N GLY A 89 2.25 -0.46 9.49
CA GLY A 89 2.35 -1.81 10.03
C GLY A 89 2.95 -2.81 9.07
N GLY A 90 3.31 -2.40 7.85
CA GLY A 90 3.82 -3.29 6.81
C GLY A 90 3.24 -2.98 5.42
N PRO A 91 3.51 -3.83 4.42
CA PRO A 91 3.03 -3.63 3.06
C PRO A 91 1.51 -3.53 3.00
N LYS A 92 0.99 -2.43 2.46
CA LYS A 92 -0.44 -2.12 2.28
C LYS A 92 -1.23 -2.11 3.59
N LEU A 93 -0.55 -1.79 4.68
CA LEU A 93 -1.10 -1.58 6.02
C LEU A 93 -0.47 -0.32 6.64
N TYR A 94 -1.19 0.79 6.60
CA TYR A 94 -0.73 2.06 7.15
C TYR A 94 -1.90 2.97 7.51
N THR A 95 -1.65 3.91 8.41
CA THR A 95 -2.58 4.99 8.77
C THR A 95 -1.83 6.31 8.82
N TYR A 96 -2.51 7.38 8.48
CA TYR A 96 -1.96 8.72 8.54
C TYR A 96 -3.02 9.73 8.97
N ILE A 97 -2.56 10.85 9.52
CA ILE A 97 -3.42 11.96 9.95
C ILE A 97 -3.11 13.15 9.05
N VAL A 98 -4.17 13.74 8.50
CA VAL A 98 -4.12 14.98 7.74
C VAL A 98 -4.80 16.07 8.54
N GLU A 99 -4.09 17.16 8.75
CA GLU A 99 -4.58 18.38 9.37
C GLU A 99 -4.84 19.42 8.28
N ASP A 100 -6.07 19.92 8.20
CA ASP A 100 -6.42 20.96 7.24
C ASP A 100 -6.00 22.37 7.70
N ALA A 101 -6.24 23.38 6.85
CA ALA A 101 -5.92 24.77 7.16
C ALA A 101 -6.70 25.33 8.37
N ALA A 102 -7.84 24.73 8.73
CA ALA A 102 -8.62 25.09 9.91
C ALA A 102 -8.17 24.34 11.18
N GLY A 103 -7.17 23.46 11.08
CA GLY A 103 -6.67 22.63 12.17
C GLY A 103 -7.50 21.37 12.44
N VAL A 104 -8.47 21.04 11.57
CA VAL A 104 -9.28 19.83 11.69
C VAL A 104 -8.44 18.63 11.28
N ARG A 105 -8.36 17.63 12.16
CA ARG A 105 -7.61 16.39 11.93
C ARG A 105 -8.52 15.29 11.40
N SER A 106 -8.10 14.67 10.32
CA SER A 106 -8.75 13.50 9.73
C SER A 106 -7.78 12.32 9.69
N GLN A 107 -8.19 11.19 10.23
CA GLN A 107 -7.41 9.96 10.18
C GLN A 107 -7.85 9.10 9.00
N VAL A 108 -6.88 8.65 8.21
CA VAL A 108 -7.10 7.72 7.12
C VAL A 108 -6.39 6.41 7.44
N LEU A 109 -7.11 5.29 7.32
CA LEU A 109 -6.57 3.94 7.45
C LEU A 109 -6.61 3.25 6.08
N LYS A 110 -5.50 2.63 5.70
CA LYS A 110 -5.36 1.80 4.50
C LYS A 110 -4.93 0.41 4.95
N CYS A 111 -5.81 -0.57 4.77
CA CYS A 111 -5.57 -1.95 5.18
C CYS A 111 -6.04 -2.92 4.08
N LYS A 112 -5.09 -3.60 3.44
CA LYS A 112 -5.43 -4.63 2.47
C LYS A 112 -6.01 -5.87 3.16
N GLY A 113 -7.12 -6.36 2.63
CA GLY A 113 -7.75 -7.61 3.07
C GLY A 113 -8.76 -7.44 4.19
N ILE A 114 -8.98 -6.23 4.70
CA ILE A 114 -10.01 -5.89 5.68
C ILE A 114 -10.90 -4.80 5.08
N ARG A 115 -12.21 -5.03 5.09
CA ARG A 115 -13.20 -4.03 4.72
C ARG A 115 -13.36 -3.06 5.88
N LEU A 116 -13.21 -1.76 5.60
CA LEU A 116 -13.37 -0.68 6.58
C LEU A 116 -14.85 -0.31 6.71
N THR A 117 -15.57 -1.01 7.57
CA THR A 117 -16.95 -0.66 7.94
C THR A 117 -16.97 0.55 8.90
N PRO A 118 -18.09 1.25 9.07
CA PRO A 118 -18.20 2.36 10.03
C PRO A 118 -17.74 1.98 11.44
N GLU A 119 -18.10 0.79 11.92
CA GLU A 119 -17.74 0.31 13.26
C GLU A 119 -16.22 0.10 13.41
N ILE A 120 -15.54 -0.26 12.32
CA ILE A 120 -14.07 -0.37 12.30
C ILE A 120 -13.42 1.00 12.25
N ARG A 121 -14.04 1.98 11.57
CA ARG A 121 -13.54 3.36 11.49
C ARG A 121 -13.64 4.09 12.83
N GLU A 122 -14.70 3.82 13.60
CA GLU A 122 -14.85 4.33 14.98
C GLU A 122 -13.72 3.86 15.90
N ARG A 123 -13.13 2.69 15.61
CA ARG A 123 -11.99 2.12 16.34
C ARG A 123 -10.63 2.49 15.75
N SER A 124 -10.56 3.60 15.02
CA SER A 124 -9.35 4.04 14.31
C SER A 124 -8.16 4.30 15.23
N ASP A 125 -8.41 4.83 16.43
CA ASP A 125 -7.39 5.05 17.46
C ASP A 125 -6.80 3.73 17.99
N ASP A 126 -7.65 2.74 18.30
CA ASP A 126 -7.22 1.40 18.72
C ASP A 126 -6.33 0.76 17.65
N LEU A 127 -6.74 0.87 16.38
CA LEU A 127 -6.00 0.33 15.24
C LEU A 127 -4.64 1.03 15.09
N ARG A 128 -4.58 2.35 15.23
CA ARG A 128 -3.33 3.12 15.23
C ARG A 128 -2.42 2.68 16.38
N ASN A 129 -2.96 2.52 17.58
CA ASN A 129 -2.22 2.08 18.75
C ASN A 129 -1.66 0.66 18.58
N ALA A 130 -2.44 -0.27 18.01
CA ALA A 130 -1.96 -1.61 17.67
C ALA A 130 -0.82 -1.58 16.63
N LEU A 131 -0.85 -0.63 15.68
CA LEU A 131 0.25 -0.42 14.74
C LEU A 131 1.50 0.15 15.43
N LEU A 132 1.36 1.12 16.34
CA LEU A 132 2.47 1.80 17.03
C LEU A 132 3.13 0.94 18.11
N HIS A 133 2.34 0.42 19.05
CA HIS A 133 2.84 -0.28 20.23
C HIS A 133 2.89 -1.79 20.06
N GLY A 134 2.17 -2.31 19.05
CA GLY A 134 2.02 -3.74 18.83
C GLY A 134 0.75 -4.24 19.49
N GLY A 135 0.29 -5.39 19.03
CA GLY A 135 -0.98 -5.97 19.44
C GLY A 135 -1.74 -6.55 18.27
N SER A 136 -2.84 -7.21 18.59
CA SER A 136 -3.73 -7.83 17.62
C SER A 136 -5.18 -7.53 17.98
N LEU A 137 -5.95 -7.08 17.00
CA LEU A 137 -7.37 -6.78 17.15
C LEU A 137 -8.17 -7.74 16.27
N LYS A 138 -9.25 -8.33 16.80
CA LYS A 138 -10.21 -9.05 15.98
C LYS A 138 -11.22 -8.08 15.41
N LEU A 139 -11.34 -8.08 14.08
CA LEU A 139 -12.28 -7.25 13.34
C LEU A 139 -13.30 -8.15 12.64
N PRO A 140 -14.60 -7.98 12.92
CA PRO A 140 -15.64 -8.74 12.25
C PRO A 140 -15.70 -8.38 10.76
N GLN A 141 -15.91 -9.37 9.92
CA GLN A 141 -15.90 -9.28 8.46
C GLN A 141 -16.95 -10.21 7.87
N PHE A 142 -17.48 -9.83 6.71
CA PHE A 142 -18.33 -10.67 5.89
C PHE A 142 -17.52 -11.25 4.74
N GLN A 143 -17.66 -12.56 4.49
CA GLN A 143 -17.08 -13.23 3.35
C GLN A 143 -18.18 -13.92 2.53
N PHE A 144 -18.17 -13.67 1.23
CA PHE A 144 -18.98 -14.44 0.28
C PHE A 144 -18.25 -15.75 -0.05
N ARG A 145 -18.91 -16.88 0.21
CA ARG A 145 -18.40 -18.21 -0.10
C ARG A 145 -19.33 -18.89 -1.09
N ARG A 146 -18.80 -19.27 -2.24
CA ARG A 146 -19.52 -20.08 -3.21
C ARG A 146 -19.34 -21.55 -2.89
N ASP A 147 -20.44 -22.26 -2.71
CA ASP A 147 -20.44 -23.71 -2.78
C ASP A 147 -20.33 -24.14 -4.25
N LYS A 148 -19.31 -24.95 -4.56
CA LYS A 148 -19.04 -25.40 -5.93
C LYS A 148 -20.04 -26.45 -6.39
N ALA A 149 -20.60 -27.25 -5.48
CA ALA A 149 -21.52 -28.33 -5.83
C ALA A 149 -22.92 -27.77 -6.13
N SER A 150 -23.48 -26.99 -5.21
CA SER A 150 -24.80 -26.36 -5.38
C SER A 150 -24.80 -25.08 -6.21
N CYS A 151 -23.62 -24.57 -6.58
CA CYS A 151 -23.44 -23.26 -7.20
C CYS A 151 -24.06 -22.08 -6.42
N THR A 152 -24.35 -22.26 -5.12
CA THR A 152 -24.98 -21.24 -4.28
C THR A 152 -23.94 -20.37 -3.59
N ILE A 153 -24.25 -19.09 -3.36
CA ILE A 153 -23.40 -18.14 -2.64
C ILE A 153 -23.97 -17.93 -1.25
N HIS A 154 -23.15 -18.16 -0.22
CA HIS A 154 -23.48 -17.90 1.18
C HIS A 154 -22.64 -16.74 1.72
N THR A 155 -23.25 -15.90 2.55
CA THR A 155 -22.54 -14.88 3.33
C THR A 155 -22.19 -15.48 4.68
N ILE A 156 -20.91 -15.44 5.05
CA ILE A 156 -20.40 -15.98 6.30
C ILE A 156 -19.76 -14.85 7.11
N ASN A 157 -20.06 -14.81 8.40
CA ASN A 157 -19.39 -13.94 9.36
C ASN A 157 -18.06 -14.58 9.77
N MET A 158 -16.99 -13.81 9.71
CA MET A 158 -15.67 -14.24 10.16
C MET A 158 -14.94 -13.09 10.84
N ASP A 159 -14.06 -13.42 11.77
CA ASP A 159 -13.13 -12.43 12.32
C ASP A 159 -11.82 -12.46 11.55
N LYS A 160 -11.29 -11.28 11.24
CA LYS A 160 -9.92 -11.10 10.76
C LYS A 160 -9.07 -10.47 11.84
N THR A 161 -7.87 -11.01 12.02
CA THR A 161 -6.88 -10.44 12.93
C THR A 161 -6.16 -9.28 12.24
N PHE A 162 -6.32 -8.09 12.79
CA PHE A 162 -5.54 -6.91 12.45
C PHE A 162 -4.31 -6.85 13.35
N GLN A 163 -3.12 -6.87 12.75
CA GLN A 163 -1.84 -6.78 13.43
C GLN A 163 -0.77 -6.27 12.47
N ARG A 164 0.33 -5.74 13.00
CA ARG A 164 1.51 -5.41 12.20
C ARG A 164 2.07 -6.66 11.50
N VAL A 165 2.48 -6.52 10.24
CA VAL A 165 3.11 -7.57 9.43
C VAL A 165 4.54 -7.14 9.11
N LEU A 166 5.45 -7.55 9.99
CA LEU A 166 6.88 -7.21 9.90
C LEU A 166 7.75 -8.33 9.34
N THR A 167 7.15 -9.41 8.83
CA THR A 167 7.86 -10.63 8.38
C THR A 167 8.85 -10.41 7.23
N LYS A 168 8.81 -9.24 6.57
CA LYS A 168 9.69 -8.88 5.45
C LYS A 168 10.70 -7.77 5.78
N ARG A 169 10.81 -7.37 7.05
CA ARG A 169 11.74 -6.31 7.51
C ARG A 169 12.52 -6.80 8.73
N VAL A 170 13.75 -6.33 8.85
CA VAL A 170 14.62 -6.52 10.02
C VAL A 170 14.62 -5.21 10.81
N TYR A 171 14.45 -5.30 12.14
CA TYR A 171 14.44 -4.15 13.03
C TYR A 171 15.72 -4.13 13.87
N GLY A 172 16.44 -3.01 13.80
CA GLY A 172 17.53 -2.63 14.70
C GLY A 172 17.35 -1.17 15.12
N ALA A 173 18.41 -0.35 15.07
CA ALA A 173 18.29 1.11 15.21
C ALA A 173 17.41 1.76 14.12
N CYS A 174 17.31 1.11 12.96
CA CYS A 174 16.43 1.46 11.86
C CYS A 174 15.76 0.21 11.27
N SER A 175 14.64 0.37 10.55
CA SER A 175 13.97 -0.75 9.87
C SER A 175 14.54 -0.94 8.47
N ARG A 176 15.06 -2.14 8.17
CA ARG A 176 15.65 -2.47 6.87
C ARG A 176 14.85 -3.58 6.18
N PRO A 177 14.74 -3.60 4.84
CA PRO A 177 14.18 -4.74 4.12
C PRO A 177 14.97 -6.01 4.41
N TYR A 178 14.30 -7.16 4.42
CA TYR A 178 14.97 -8.45 4.54
C TYR A 178 15.95 -8.66 3.37
N GLY A 179 17.22 -8.95 3.66
CA GLY A 179 18.28 -9.13 2.66
C GLY A 179 19.10 -7.87 2.32
N TYR A 180 18.77 -6.71 2.89
CA TYR A 180 19.58 -5.50 2.78
C TYR A 180 20.81 -5.63 3.69
N LYS A 181 22.00 -5.79 3.10
CA LYS A 181 23.31 -5.82 3.79
C LYS A 181 23.98 -4.47 3.68
#